data_AF-A0A946D747-F1
#
_entry.id   AF-A0A946D747-F1
#
_cell.length_a   1.000
_cell.length_b   1.000
_cell.length_c   1.000
_cell.angle_alpha   90.00
_cell.angle_beta   90.00
_cell.angle_gamma   90.00
#
_symmetry.space_group_name_H-M   'P 1'
#
loop_
_entity.id
_entity.type
_entity.pdbx_description
1 polymer ?
#
loop_
_entity_poly.entity_id
_entity_poly.type
_entity_poly.pdbx_seq_one_letter_code
_entity_poly.pdbx_strand_id
1 'polypeptide(L)' 'MELEKRGVTNFILTTDTFLPLVEAQAKARKMDPHVIVVKHPIGGLNAEELAERIETAAAGLQAIIDN' A
#
# COMPACT_ATOMS: atom_id res chain seq x y z
N MET A 1 13.49 -2.71 -8.64
CA MET A 1 13.16 -1.30 -8.99
C MET A 1 14.41 -0.42 -8.87
N GLU A 2 14.48 0.71 -9.59
CA GLU A 2 15.69 1.58 -9.58
C GLU A 2 16.02 2.13 -8.20
N LEU A 3 15.00 2.39 -7.39
CA LEU A 3 15.14 2.84 -6.00
C LEU A 3 15.60 1.69 -5.07
N GLU A 4 15.09 0.47 -5.25
CA GLU A 4 15.59 -0.71 -4.49
C GLU A 4 17.06 -1.00 -4.77
N LYS A 5 17.51 -0.84 -6.03
CA LYS A 5 18.94 -0.96 -6.37
C LYS A 5 19.81 0.06 -5.63
N ARG A 6 19.22 1.15 -5.14
CA ARG A 6 19.86 2.21 -4.35
C ARG A 6 19.65 2.01 -2.84
N GLY A 7 19.15 0.85 -2.41
CA GLY A 7 18.87 0.53 -1.02
C GLY A 7 17.62 1.19 -0.45
N VAL A 8 16.71 1.68 -1.32
CA VAL A 8 15.46 2.33 -0.91
C VAL A 8 14.29 1.37 -1.13
N THR A 9 13.69 0.90 -0.05
CA THR A 9 12.44 0.12 -0.07
C THR A 9 11.29 1.01 -0.54
N ASN A 10 10.50 0.53 -1.50
CA ASN A 10 9.38 1.29 -2.05
C ASN A 10 8.06 0.61 -1.73
N PHE A 11 7.08 1.43 -1.38
CA PHE A 11 5.74 0.97 -1.00
C PHE A 11 4.70 1.55 -1.95
N ILE A 12 3.70 0.76 -2.28
CA ILE A 12 2.49 1.21 -2.95
C ILE A 12 1.36 1.17 -1.94
N LEU A 13 0.84 2.35 -1.57
CA LEU A 13 -0.39 2.45 -0.79
C LEU A 13 -1.57 2.59 -1.74
N THR A 14 -2.55 1.71 -1.62
CA THR A 14 -3.75 1.72 -2.47
C THR A 14 -5.01 1.46 -1.65
N THR A 15 -6.16 1.86 -2.16
CA THR A 15 -7.44 1.41 -1.58
C THR A 15 -7.86 0.07 -2.20
N ASP A 16 -8.60 -0.74 -1.45
CA ASP A 16 -9.17 -2.03 -1.91
C ASP A 16 -9.76 -2.00 -3.33
N THR A 17 -10.49 -0.93 -3.67
CA THR A 17 -11.15 -0.71 -4.96
C THR A 17 -10.16 -0.66 -6.13
N PHE A 18 -8.92 -0.22 -5.90
CA PHE A 18 -7.89 -0.10 -6.93
C PHE A 18 -6.85 -1.24 -6.88
N LEU A 19 -6.96 -2.17 -5.92
CA LEU A 19 -6.05 -3.32 -5.85
C LEU A 19 -5.95 -4.12 -7.16
N PRO A 20 -7.06 -4.41 -7.89
CA PRO A 20 -6.97 -5.15 -9.15
C PRO A 20 -6.12 -4.43 -10.22
N LEU A 21 -6.12 -3.09 -10.20
CA LEU A 21 -5.29 -2.31 -11.12
C LEU A 21 -3.81 -2.45 -10.76
N VAL A 22 -3.48 -2.38 -9.47
CA VAL A 22 -2.11 -2.57 -8.98
C VAL A 22 -1.59 -3.96 -9.36
N GLU A 23 -2.37 -5.01 -9.14
CA GLU A 23 -2.02 -6.40 -9.48
C GLU A 23 -1.81 -6.58 -10.99
N ALA A 24 -2.70 -6.01 -11.81
CA ALA A 24 -2.56 -6.05 -13.27
C ALA A 24 -1.26 -5.38 -13.74
N GLN A 25 -0.91 -4.24 -13.14
CA GLN A 25 0.32 -3.51 -13.45
C GLN A 25 1.57 -4.25 -12.97
N ALA A 26 1.53 -4.86 -11.78
CA ALA A 26 2.61 -5.67 -11.24
C ALA A 26 2.90 -6.88 -12.16
N LYS A 27 1.85 -7.59 -12.57
CA LYS A 27 1.94 -8.71 -13.53
C LYS A 27 2.50 -8.28 -14.88
N ALA A 28 1.99 -7.19 -15.46
CA ALA A 28 2.44 -6.69 -16.76
C ALA A 28 3.93 -6.31 -16.76
N ARG A 29 4.44 -5.81 -15.63
CA ARG A 29 5.85 -5.43 -15.46
C ARG A 29 6.73 -6.54 -14.88
N LYS A 30 6.17 -7.72 -14.57
CA LYS A 30 6.86 -8.83 -13.88
C LYS A 30 7.55 -8.35 -12.60
N MET A 31 6.82 -7.56 -11.81
CA MET A 31 7.28 -6.98 -10.55
C MET A 31 6.45 -7.53 -9.39
N ASP A 32 7.08 -7.58 -8.22
CA ASP A 32 6.43 -7.93 -6.96
C ASP A 32 6.60 -6.75 -5.98
N PRO A 33 5.71 -5.74 -6.03
CA PRO A 33 5.82 -4.55 -5.20
C PRO A 33 5.31 -4.81 -3.78
N HIS A 34 5.88 -4.11 -2.79
CA HIS A 34 5.30 -4.04 -1.45
C HIS A 34 4.00 -3.21 -1.48
N VAL A 35 2.85 -3.87 -1.40
CA VAL A 35 1.53 -3.22 -1.44
C VAL A 35 0.92 -3.18 -0.06
N ILE A 36 0.49 -1.99 0.37
CA ILE A 36 -0.32 -1.77 1.56
C ILE A 36 -1.72 -1.39 1.07
N VAL A 37 -2.73 -2.12 1.55
CA VAL A 37 -4.12 -1.92 1.14
C VAL A 37 -4.93 -1.37 2.31
N VAL A 38 -5.65 -0.28 2.07
CA VAL A 38 -6.61 0.30 3.02
C VAL A 38 -8.02 0.29 2.45
N LYS A 39 -9.03 0.38 3.32
CA LYS A 39 -10.43 0.39 2.89
C LYS A 39 -10.80 1.71 2.21
N HIS A 40 -11.50 1.64 1.07
CA HIS A 40 -12.08 2.83 0.43
C HIS A 40 -13.32 3.33 1.22
N PRO A 41 -13.63 4.63 1.25
CA PRO A 41 -12.86 5.76 0.72
C PRO A 41 -11.73 6.21 1.66
N ILE A 42 -10.87 7.10 1.15
CA ILE A 42 -9.83 7.82 1.92
C ILE A 42 -10.15 9.30 2.11
N GLY A 43 -11.31 9.75 1.61
CA GLY A 43 -11.79 11.13 1.72
C GLY A 43 -13.24 11.17 2.18
N GLY A 44 -13.65 12.29 2.79
CA GLY A 44 -14.99 12.44 3.37
C GLY A 44 -15.22 11.61 4.65
N LEU A 45 -14.14 11.16 5.28
CA LEU A 45 -14.18 10.30 6.45
C LEU A 45 -14.50 11.08 7.73
N ASN A 46 -15.18 10.41 8.66
CA ASN A 46 -15.22 10.85 10.05
C ASN A 46 -13.91 10.47 10.79
N ALA A 47 -13.79 10.88 12.05
CA ALA A 47 -12.58 10.67 12.84
C ALA A 47 -12.25 9.18 13.08
N GLU A 48 -13.26 8.36 13.36
CA GLU A 48 -13.11 6.93 13.62
C GLU A 48 -12.67 6.20 12.33
N GLU A 49 -13.33 6.52 11.22
CA GLU A 49 -12.99 5.94 9.92
C GLU A 49 -11.56 6.33 9.49
N LEU A 50 -11.19 7.60 9.69
CA LEU A 50 -9.83 8.07 9.41
C LEU A 50 -8.79 7.32 10.26
N ALA A 51 -9.04 7.17 11.56
CA ALA A 51 -8.17 6.42 12.46
C ALA A 51 -7.98 4.98 11.97
N GLU A 52 -9.07 4.29 11.58
CA GLU A 52 -9.00 2.93 11.02
C GLU A 52 -8.07 2.83 9.79
N ARG A 53 -8.11 3.82 8.89
CA ARG A 53 -7.24 3.82 7.68
C ARG A 53 -5.78 4.03 8.04
N ILE A 54 -5.51 4.94 8.97
CA ILE A 54 -4.15 5.21 9.45
C ILE A 54 -3.58 3.98 10.16
N GLU A 55 -4.34 3.37 11.06
CA GLU A 55 -3.92 2.18 11.80
C GLU A 55 -3.64 1.01 10.86
N THR A 56 -4.52 0.77 9.89
CA THR A 56 -4.33 -0.28 8.87
C THR A 56 -3.06 -0.02 8.04
N ALA A 57 -2.85 1.21 7.58
CA ALA A 57 -1.65 1.57 6.81
C ALA A 57 -0.37 1.44 7.63
N ALA A 58 -0.38 1.89 8.89
CA ALA A 58 0.75 1.80 9.80
C ALA A 58 1.11 0.35 10.12
N ALA A 59 0.13 -0.50 10.41
CA ALA A 59 0.34 -1.93 10.65
C ALA A 59 0.92 -2.62 9.41
N GLY A 60 0.40 -2.30 8.21
CA GLY A 60 0.93 -2.83 6.95
C GLY A 60 2.38 -2.41 6.68
N LEU A 61 2.73 -1.16 7.01
CA LEU A 61 4.10 -0.67 6.89
C LEU A 61 5.03 -1.36 7.89
N GLN A 62 4.64 -1.44 9.16
CA GLN A 62 5.42 -2.06 10.23
C GLN A 62 5.74 -3.53 9.93
N ALA A 63 4.74 -4.28 9.46
CA ALA A 63 4.89 -5.68 9.09
C ALA A 63 5.94 -5.92 7.98
N ILE A 64 6.25 -4.93 7.17
CA ILE A 64 7.24 -5.04 6.09
C ILE A 64 8.61 -4.51 6.53
N ILE A 65 8.67 -3.51 7.41
CA ILE A 65 9.93 -2.94 7.91
C ILE A 65 10.59 -3.81 8.97
N ASP A 66 9.81 -4.52 9.79
CA ASP A 66 10.33 -5.36 10.89
C ASP A 66 10.80 -6.76 10.44
N ASN A 67 10.63 -7.11 9.16
CA ASN A 67 11.09 -8.36 8.55
C ASN A 67 12.41 -8.16 7.78
#